data_AF-A0A8W8IAW2-F1
#
_entry.id   AF-A0A8W8IAW2-F1
#
_cell.length_a   1.000
_cell.length_b   1.000
_cell.length_c   1.000
_cell.angle_alpha   90.00
_cell.angle_beta   90.00
_cell.angle_gamma   90.00
#
_symmetry.space_group_name_H-M   'P 1'
#
loop_
_entity.id
_entity.type
_entity.pdbx_description
1 polymer ?
#
loop_
_entity_poly.entity_id
_entity_poly.type
_entity_poly.pdbx_seq_one_letter_code
_entity_poly.pdbx_strand_id
1 'polypeptide(L)'
;MRSLFVFFAILLAHSEARLQLSRQSYMKLPYQFTNGDPTNPRYGLFQNAAHKAAFHTVDKILYVASARSTEKYLHIIDMNNPASPSILMTHVFDNAVDGMITSVKACTDTIAVTLTAADPVAEGHIELFTPYNRADRVFTRVGRIAVGVHPKDMAATSDCTRLVVANEGPVAINPVSGTLSDPEGSVTIIVRNDQGFPVEINMGFQQLNDRVVDYITNGVRYVFRGDHGVGIVNTFSQDLEPESVTISNDDRFAFVSCQENNAVLKIDLFNQRIIELYALGAKNWTSYNLDASDQNDAANLRFHTVYSFYQPGKLAYGVVDGKGYLVSADTGKAKTLTTAQHGYAFSDNTRARVAYNDGELDITTMDPTLLSQIQDNQQLGRVHMSRVDGYNIFNRIGDVFLFGGRGISLWDSTTMAHVFDSGDDLERRASQFYPNTFNGDCSNGNQSPTQQVDERSDDMGPEPQALATGTVGTTPVLIVGSRNGLIYVFNMRGVSANFESVHREGSTNDIWNNLYANDAAGDQMISDIGFVGAGDSPSGTPFVYVIGQATGSLSVYNVVDMPDIF
;
A
#
# COMPACT_ATOMS: atom_id res chain seq x y z
N MET A 1 -31.01 -7.42 68.36
CA MET A 1 -31.44 -7.76 66.98
C MET A 1 -31.43 -6.50 66.15
N ARG A 2 -30.42 -6.31 65.30
CA ARG A 2 -30.45 -5.42 64.13
C ARG A 2 -29.34 -5.89 63.19
N SER A 3 -29.77 -6.42 62.06
CA SER A 3 -28.96 -7.04 61.01
C SER A 3 -28.10 -5.99 60.31
N LEU A 4 -26.81 -6.30 60.10
CA LEU A 4 -25.93 -5.55 59.23
C LEU A 4 -25.87 -6.31 57.90
N PHE A 5 -26.54 -5.78 56.87
CA PHE A 5 -26.41 -6.27 55.49
C PHE A 5 -25.08 -5.75 54.93
N VAL A 6 -24.18 -6.68 54.59
CA VAL A 6 -23.01 -6.37 53.75
C VAL A 6 -23.39 -6.78 52.33
N PHE A 7 -23.55 -5.79 51.45
CA PHE A 7 -23.67 -6.01 50.01
C PHE A 7 -22.28 -6.35 49.46
N PHE A 8 -22.11 -7.58 48.97
CA PHE A 8 -20.98 -7.93 48.12
C PHE A 8 -21.32 -7.50 46.69
N ALA A 9 -20.76 -6.39 46.23
CA ALA A 9 -20.81 -6.02 44.82
C ALA A 9 -19.77 -6.90 44.09
N ILE A 10 -20.26 -7.89 43.33
CA ILE A 10 -19.43 -8.60 42.36
C ILE A 10 -19.18 -7.62 41.21
N LEU A 11 -17.95 -7.10 41.12
CA LEU A 11 -17.47 -6.48 39.88
C LEU A 11 -17.38 -7.60 38.83
N LEU A 12 -18.39 -7.70 37.97
CA LEU A 12 -18.26 -8.34 36.67
C LEU A 12 -17.34 -7.45 35.81
N ALA A 13 -16.04 -7.69 35.88
CA ALA A 13 -15.12 -7.25 34.85
C ALA A 13 -15.62 -7.87 33.54
N HIS A 14 -16.22 -7.06 32.66
CA HIS A 14 -16.47 -7.48 31.30
C HIS A 14 -15.09 -7.57 30.64
N SER A 15 -14.60 -8.80 30.48
CA SER A 15 -13.50 -9.12 29.58
C SER A 15 -13.95 -8.66 28.19
N GLU A 16 -13.35 -7.59 27.66
CA GLU A 16 -13.56 -7.23 26.27
C GLU A 16 -12.69 -8.18 25.45
N ALA A 17 -13.33 -9.10 24.75
CA ALA A 17 -12.62 -10.00 23.85
C ALA A 17 -11.91 -9.18 22.76
N ARG A 18 -10.66 -9.55 22.46
CA ARG A 18 -9.82 -8.85 21.49
C ARG A 18 -9.59 -9.69 20.25
N LEU A 19 -9.62 -9.04 19.10
CA LEU A 19 -9.30 -9.67 17.83
C LEU A 19 -7.79 -9.88 17.71
N GLN A 20 -7.39 -11.13 17.47
CA GLN A 20 -5.98 -11.52 17.32
C GLN A 20 -5.77 -12.37 16.07
N LEU A 21 -4.52 -12.38 15.60
CA LEU A 21 -4.07 -13.25 14.52
C LEU A 21 -3.40 -14.49 15.09
N SER A 22 -3.78 -15.66 14.55
CA SER A 22 -3.15 -16.94 14.86
C SER A 22 -2.65 -17.59 13.57
N ARG A 23 -1.33 -17.76 13.44
CA ARG A 23 -0.71 -18.32 12.23
C ARG A 23 -1.17 -19.75 12.00
N GLN A 24 -1.66 -20.01 10.80
CA GLN A 24 -2.05 -21.34 10.34
C GLN A 24 -0.95 -21.98 9.50
N SER A 25 -0.34 -21.20 8.60
CA SER A 25 0.62 -21.73 7.64
C SER A 25 1.57 -20.64 7.14
N TYR A 26 2.64 -21.10 6.50
CA TYR A 26 3.62 -20.28 5.81
C TYR A 26 4.25 -21.09 4.70
N MET A 27 4.49 -20.44 3.57
CA MET A 27 5.28 -20.99 2.49
C MET A 27 6.07 -19.90 1.78
N LYS A 28 7.23 -20.27 1.26
CA LYS A 28 7.98 -19.46 0.31
C LYS A 28 7.51 -19.76 -1.11
N LEU A 29 7.54 -18.74 -1.95
CA LEU A 29 7.22 -18.85 -3.37
C LEU A 29 8.52 -18.82 -4.20
N PRO A 30 8.64 -19.69 -5.21
CA PRO A 30 9.85 -19.76 -6.00
C PRO A 30 9.94 -18.57 -6.95
N TYR A 31 11.09 -17.87 -6.94
CA TYR A 31 11.34 -16.79 -7.89
C TYR A 31 11.82 -17.31 -9.26
N GLN A 32 12.30 -18.56 -9.31
CA GLN A 32 12.82 -19.21 -10.51
C GLN A 32 12.69 -20.73 -10.41
N PHE A 33 12.65 -21.41 -11.56
CA PHE A 33 12.80 -22.85 -11.68
C PHE A 33 14.06 -23.17 -12.49
N THR A 34 14.92 -24.07 -11.99
CA THR A 34 16.19 -24.39 -12.67
C THR A 34 15.90 -24.97 -14.06
N ASN A 35 16.35 -24.31 -15.12
CA ASN A 35 16.05 -24.67 -16.51
C ASN A 35 14.54 -24.78 -16.82
N GLY A 36 13.69 -24.06 -16.07
CA GLY A 36 12.24 -24.14 -16.20
C GLY A 36 11.60 -25.41 -15.63
N ASP A 37 12.35 -26.26 -14.92
CA ASP A 37 11.82 -27.49 -14.29
C ASP A 37 11.05 -27.16 -13.00
N PRO A 38 9.72 -27.33 -12.96
CA PRO A 38 8.90 -27.02 -11.78
C PRO A 38 9.27 -27.84 -10.54
N THR A 39 9.99 -28.95 -10.69
CA THR A 39 10.44 -29.79 -9.59
C THR A 39 11.72 -29.30 -8.91
N ASN A 40 12.39 -28.29 -9.49
CA ASN A 40 13.62 -27.70 -8.97
C ASN A 40 13.46 -26.19 -8.71
N PRO A 41 12.60 -25.80 -7.75
CA PRO A 41 12.35 -24.41 -7.40
C PRO A 41 13.56 -23.75 -6.74
N ARG A 42 13.74 -22.45 -7.02
CA ARG A 42 14.69 -21.57 -6.36
C ARG A 42 13.96 -20.53 -5.53
N TYR A 43 14.42 -20.37 -4.30
CA TYR A 43 13.89 -19.43 -3.32
C TYR A 43 15.00 -18.45 -2.94
N GLY A 44 14.66 -17.19 -2.70
CA GLY A 44 15.65 -16.20 -2.30
C GLY A 44 15.00 -14.97 -1.66
N LEU A 45 15.69 -14.43 -0.67
CA LEU A 45 15.38 -13.13 -0.10
C LEU A 45 15.64 -12.01 -1.13
N PHE A 46 14.79 -10.98 -1.12
CA PHE A 46 14.80 -9.83 -2.02
C PHE A 46 14.64 -10.18 -3.51
N GLN A 47 13.98 -11.30 -3.79
CA GLN A 47 13.71 -11.74 -5.16
C GLN A 47 12.31 -11.33 -5.66
N ASN A 48 11.49 -10.66 -4.85
CA ASN A 48 10.14 -10.21 -5.23
C ASN A 48 9.26 -11.34 -5.80
N ALA A 49 9.38 -12.56 -5.25
CA ALA A 49 8.64 -13.72 -5.74
C ALA A 49 7.12 -13.64 -5.46
N ALA A 50 6.69 -12.67 -4.64
CA ALA A 50 5.32 -12.43 -4.27
C ALA A 50 5.09 -10.91 -4.12
N HIS A 51 3.94 -10.40 -4.55
CA HIS A 51 3.61 -8.97 -4.47
C HIS A 51 2.10 -8.70 -4.36
N LYS A 52 1.27 -9.22 -5.26
CA LYS A 52 -0.19 -9.09 -5.21
C LYS A 52 -0.86 -10.44 -5.23
N ALA A 53 -2.02 -10.56 -4.57
CA ALA A 53 -2.75 -11.80 -4.55
C ALA A 53 -4.27 -11.61 -4.57
N ALA A 54 -4.95 -12.55 -5.24
CA ALA A 54 -6.41 -12.60 -5.27
C ALA A 54 -6.91 -14.00 -4.93
N PHE A 55 -7.82 -14.06 -3.97
CA PHE A 55 -8.49 -15.30 -3.58
C PHE A 55 -9.75 -15.52 -4.41
N HIS A 56 -9.80 -16.65 -5.12
CA HIS A 56 -11.01 -17.10 -5.81
C HIS A 56 -11.86 -17.91 -4.85
N THR A 57 -12.98 -17.33 -4.43
CA THR A 57 -13.82 -17.86 -3.35
C THR A 57 -14.55 -19.15 -3.73
N VAL A 58 -14.88 -19.36 -5.01
CA VAL A 58 -15.60 -20.57 -5.44
C VAL A 58 -14.68 -21.78 -5.43
N ASP A 59 -13.51 -21.66 -6.07
CA ASP A 59 -12.57 -22.77 -6.17
C ASP A 59 -11.64 -22.88 -4.97
N LYS A 60 -11.62 -21.92 -4.03
CA LYS A 60 -10.65 -21.88 -2.92
C LYS A 60 -9.21 -21.94 -3.45
N ILE A 61 -8.89 -21.04 -4.39
CA ILE A 61 -7.56 -20.92 -4.99
C ILE A 61 -7.05 -19.51 -4.73
N LEU A 62 -5.81 -19.39 -4.27
CA LEU A 62 -5.13 -18.11 -4.19
C LEU A 62 -4.18 -17.96 -5.40
N TYR A 63 -4.33 -16.86 -6.13
CA TYR A 63 -3.43 -16.49 -7.21
C TYR A 63 -2.45 -15.46 -6.69
N VAL A 64 -1.15 -15.74 -6.70
CA VAL A 64 -0.11 -14.84 -6.17
C VAL A 64 0.85 -14.47 -7.30
N ALA A 65 0.93 -13.18 -7.60
CA ALA A 65 1.81 -12.62 -8.62
C ALA A 65 3.16 -12.19 -8.03
N SER A 66 4.24 -12.41 -8.77
CA SER A 66 5.56 -11.85 -8.49
C SER A 66 5.68 -10.40 -8.98
N ALA A 67 6.55 -9.60 -8.36
CA ALA A 67 6.92 -8.25 -8.81
C ALA A 67 8.31 -8.25 -9.46
N ARG A 68 8.45 -8.96 -10.57
CA ARG A 68 9.70 -9.09 -11.31
C ARG A 68 9.52 -8.68 -12.76
N SER A 69 10.54 -8.09 -13.37
CA SER A 69 10.60 -7.84 -14.82
C SER A 69 11.05 -9.08 -15.61
N THR A 70 11.78 -9.98 -14.97
CA THR A 70 12.22 -11.29 -15.48
C THR A 70 11.60 -12.41 -14.66
N GLU A 71 11.16 -13.49 -15.31
CA GLU A 71 10.56 -14.65 -14.59
C GLU A 71 9.28 -14.24 -13.85
N LYS A 72 8.35 -13.71 -14.65
CA LYS A 72 7.04 -13.21 -14.23
C LYS A 72 6.11 -14.37 -13.96
N TYR A 73 5.82 -14.60 -12.69
CA TYR A 73 5.09 -15.77 -12.25
C TYR A 73 3.76 -15.39 -11.62
N LEU A 74 2.73 -16.15 -12.00
CA LEU A 74 1.50 -16.26 -11.24
C LEU A 74 1.45 -17.67 -10.63
N HIS A 75 1.70 -17.74 -9.33
CA HIS A 75 1.56 -18.97 -8.57
C HIS A 75 0.09 -19.21 -8.26
N ILE A 76 -0.41 -20.40 -8.64
CA ILE A 76 -1.78 -20.84 -8.42
C ILE A 76 -1.74 -21.81 -7.24
N ILE A 77 -2.30 -21.40 -6.10
CA ILE A 77 -2.11 -22.06 -4.82
C ILE A 77 -3.44 -22.68 -4.35
N ASP A 78 -3.42 -23.97 -4.04
CA ASP A 78 -4.54 -24.65 -3.42
C ASP A 78 -4.74 -24.15 -2.00
N MET A 79 -5.94 -23.66 -1.73
CA MET A 79 -6.35 -23.19 -0.42
C MET A 79 -7.50 -23.99 0.16
N ASN A 80 -7.83 -25.19 -0.37
CA ASN A 80 -8.84 -26.07 0.25
C ASN A 80 -8.52 -26.39 1.73
N ASN A 81 -7.23 -26.40 2.08
CA ASN A 81 -6.77 -26.43 3.47
C ASN A 81 -5.79 -25.26 3.71
N PRO A 82 -6.27 -24.11 4.25
CA PRO A 82 -5.40 -22.95 4.50
C PRO A 82 -4.29 -23.17 5.52
N ALA A 83 -4.35 -24.26 6.30
CA ALA A 83 -3.27 -24.68 7.20
C ALA A 83 -2.15 -25.47 6.48
N SER A 84 -2.36 -25.88 5.22
CA SER A 84 -1.36 -26.57 4.41
C SER A 84 -1.55 -26.23 2.92
N PRO A 85 -1.31 -24.97 2.52
CA PRO A 85 -1.41 -24.57 1.12
C PRO A 85 -0.34 -25.25 0.26
N SER A 86 -0.61 -25.42 -1.03
CA SER A 86 0.34 -26.01 -1.98
C SER A 86 0.24 -25.39 -3.37
N ILE A 87 1.34 -25.31 -4.10
CA ILE A 87 1.34 -24.80 -5.48
C ILE A 87 0.76 -25.88 -6.41
N LEU A 88 -0.36 -25.56 -7.06
CA LEU A 88 -0.98 -26.39 -8.10
C LEU A 88 -0.30 -26.21 -9.45
N MET A 89 0.05 -24.97 -9.77
CA MET A 89 0.67 -24.57 -11.03
C MET A 89 1.40 -23.24 -10.84
N THR A 90 2.42 -22.99 -11.66
CA THR A 90 2.95 -21.64 -11.87
C THR A 90 2.82 -21.29 -13.34
N HIS A 91 2.09 -20.22 -13.63
CA HIS A 91 1.99 -19.66 -14.97
C HIS A 91 3.13 -18.66 -15.20
N VAL A 92 3.72 -18.66 -16.40
CA VAL A 92 4.84 -17.81 -16.78
C VAL A 92 4.42 -16.90 -17.92
N PHE A 93 4.59 -15.59 -17.75
CA PHE A 93 4.30 -14.59 -18.78
C PHE A 93 5.50 -14.36 -19.72
N ASP A 94 5.25 -13.80 -20.90
CA ASP A 94 6.27 -13.58 -21.92
C ASP A 94 7.25 -12.49 -21.47
N ASN A 95 8.55 -12.82 -21.46
CA ASN A 95 9.58 -11.88 -21.06
C ASN A 95 9.91 -10.82 -22.12
N ALA A 96 9.55 -11.03 -23.38
CA ALA A 96 9.91 -10.15 -24.49
C ALA A 96 8.94 -8.96 -24.66
N VAL A 97 7.64 -9.18 -24.44
CA VAL A 97 6.59 -8.19 -24.70
C VAL A 97 6.00 -7.61 -23.42
N ASP A 98 5.86 -8.42 -22.38
CA ASP A 98 5.21 -8.00 -21.15
C ASP A 98 6.25 -7.43 -20.17
N GLY A 99 5.85 -6.43 -19.41
CA GLY A 99 6.58 -5.91 -18.25
C GLY A 99 6.10 -6.59 -16.97
N MET A 100 6.19 -5.92 -15.82
CA MET A 100 5.89 -6.54 -14.52
C MET A 100 4.39 -6.84 -14.36
N ILE A 101 4.05 -7.89 -13.62
CA ILE A 101 2.70 -8.09 -13.11
C ILE A 101 2.47 -7.10 -11.96
N THR A 102 1.39 -6.34 -12.01
CA THR A 102 1.14 -5.26 -11.03
C THR A 102 -0.06 -5.51 -10.16
N SER A 103 -1.07 -6.24 -10.64
CA SER A 103 -2.28 -6.58 -9.89
C SER A 103 -2.94 -7.86 -10.42
N VAL A 104 -3.72 -8.50 -9.57
CA VAL A 104 -4.51 -9.70 -9.89
C VAL A 104 -5.89 -9.54 -9.29
N LYS A 105 -6.93 -9.90 -10.04
CA LYS A 105 -8.31 -9.99 -9.53
C LYS A 105 -8.93 -11.31 -9.92
N ALA A 106 -9.54 -11.96 -8.94
CA ALA A 106 -10.28 -13.19 -9.11
C ALA A 106 -11.79 -12.89 -9.09
N CYS A 107 -12.45 -13.19 -10.20
CA CYS A 107 -13.89 -13.19 -10.36
C CYS A 107 -14.40 -14.62 -10.49
N THR A 108 -15.69 -14.87 -10.29
CA THR A 108 -16.27 -16.22 -10.27
C THR A 108 -15.86 -17.07 -11.48
N ASP A 109 -15.82 -16.49 -12.68
CA ASP A 109 -15.55 -17.21 -13.93
C ASP A 109 -14.34 -16.68 -14.71
N THR A 110 -13.61 -15.70 -14.17
CA THR A 110 -12.50 -15.03 -14.85
C THR A 110 -11.42 -14.62 -13.85
N ILE A 111 -10.16 -14.85 -14.18
CA ILE A 111 -9.00 -14.29 -13.47
C ILE A 111 -8.38 -13.22 -14.37
N ALA A 112 -8.26 -12.01 -13.87
CA ALA A 112 -7.66 -10.88 -14.57
C ALA A 112 -6.31 -10.53 -13.95
N VAL A 113 -5.30 -10.33 -14.79
CA VAL A 113 -3.92 -10.02 -14.37
C VAL A 113 -3.45 -8.79 -15.13
N THR A 114 -3.08 -7.71 -14.45
CA THR A 114 -2.52 -6.51 -15.10
C THR A 114 -1.01 -6.64 -15.26
N LEU A 115 -0.51 -6.27 -16.43
CA LEU A 115 0.91 -6.23 -16.73
C LEU A 115 1.28 -4.88 -17.35
N THR A 116 2.42 -4.33 -16.94
CA THR A 116 3.04 -3.21 -17.66
C THR A 116 3.55 -3.69 -19.03
N ALA A 117 3.93 -2.78 -19.91
CA ALA A 117 4.72 -3.13 -21.09
C ALA A 117 6.21 -3.29 -20.72
N ALA A 118 6.96 -4.01 -21.56
CA ALA A 118 8.42 -4.07 -21.44
C ALA A 118 9.08 -2.70 -21.71
N ASP A 119 8.50 -1.92 -22.63
CA ASP A 119 8.80 -0.50 -22.78
C ASP A 119 8.03 0.28 -21.70
N PRO A 120 8.70 0.95 -20.74
CA PRO A 120 8.04 1.55 -19.58
C PRO A 120 7.07 2.68 -19.92
N VAL A 121 7.15 3.24 -21.12
CA VAL A 121 6.28 4.34 -21.59
C VAL A 121 5.22 3.87 -22.60
N ALA A 122 5.13 2.56 -22.84
CA ALA A 122 4.09 1.97 -23.67
C ALA A 122 2.89 1.50 -22.84
N GLU A 123 1.74 1.39 -23.51
CA GLU A 123 0.49 0.88 -22.93
C GLU A 123 0.66 -0.53 -22.36
N GLY A 124 0.19 -0.72 -21.14
CA GLY A 124 0.09 -2.04 -20.52
C GLY A 124 -1.12 -2.82 -21.04
N HIS A 125 -1.40 -3.94 -20.40
CA HIS A 125 -2.56 -4.75 -20.73
C HIS A 125 -3.05 -5.58 -19.54
N ILE A 126 -4.26 -6.13 -19.68
CA ILE A 126 -4.79 -7.19 -18.84
C ILE A 126 -4.75 -8.50 -19.63
N GLU A 127 -4.22 -9.55 -19.02
CA GLU A 127 -4.41 -10.92 -19.45
C GLU A 127 -5.58 -11.54 -18.69
N LEU A 128 -6.53 -12.13 -19.42
CA LEU A 128 -7.72 -12.78 -18.87
C LEU A 128 -7.59 -14.29 -18.99
N PHE A 129 -7.95 -15.00 -17.94
CA PHE A 129 -7.92 -16.46 -17.88
C PHE A 129 -9.23 -17.02 -17.32
N THR A 130 -9.56 -18.26 -17.68
CA THR A 130 -10.50 -19.05 -16.87
C THR A 130 -9.88 -19.35 -15.50
N PRO A 131 -10.68 -19.52 -14.44
CA PRO A 131 -10.19 -20.09 -13.18
C PRO A 131 -9.49 -21.44 -13.42
N TYR A 132 -8.50 -21.74 -12.60
CA TYR A 132 -7.76 -23.00 -12.69
C TYR A 132 -8.67 -24.19 -12.42
N ASN A 133 -8.82 -25.06 -13.42
CA ASN A 133 -9.55 -26.29 -13.27
C ASN A 133 -8.63 -27.36 -12.66
N ARG A 134 -8.91 -27.80 -11.43
CA ARG A 134 -8.13 -28.83 -10.72
C ARG A 134 -8.19 -30.22 -11.37
N ALA A 135 -9.34 -30.60 -11.95
CA ALA A 135 -9.52 -31.92 -12.53
C ALA A 135 -8.67 -32.09 -13.79
N ASP A 136 -8.70 -31.08 -14.65
CA ASP A 136 -7.99 -31.09 -15.93
C ASP A 136 -6.57 -30.50 -15.82
N ARG A 137 -6.27 -29.81 -14.71
CA ARG A 137 -5.02 -29.07 -14.46
C ARG A 137 -4.76 -27.97 -15.50
N VAL A 138 -5.83 -27.29 -15.90
CA VAL A 138 -5.81 -26.30 -16.99
C VAL A 138 -6.04 -24.89 -16.43
N PHE A 139 -5.22 -23.95 -16.91
CA PHE A 139 -5.38 -22.51 -16.77
C PHE A 139 -5.31 -21.89 -18.16
N THR A 140 -6.45 -21.47 -18.71
CA THR A 140 -6.53 -21.08 -20.12
C THR A 140 -6.70 -19.57 -20.23
N ARG A 141 -5.81 -18.93 -20.97
CA ARG A 141 -5.96 -17.54 -21.39
C ARG A 141 -7.14 -17.42 -22.35
N VAL A 142 -8.08 -16.53 -22.05
CA VAL A 142 -9.30 -16.28 -22.83
C VAL A 142 -9.31 -14.91 -23.51
N GLY A 143 -8.41 -13.99 -23.12
CA GLY A 143 -8.35 -12.68 -23.75
C GLY A 143 -7.16 -11.85 -23.29
N ARG A 144 -6.88 -10.78 -24.05
CA ARG A 144 -5.94 -9.72 -23.71
C ARG A 144 -6.53 -8.38 -24.09
N ILE A 145 -6.38 -7.41 -23.20
CA ILE A 145 -7.04 -6.11 -23.30
C ILE A 145 -6.00 -5.02 -23.04
N ALA A 146 -5.80 -4.10 -23.99
CA ALA A 146 -4.91 -2.96 -23.78
C ALA A 146 -5.49 -2.02 -22.72
N VAL A 147 -4.61 -1.44 -21.90
CA VAL A 147 -4.94 -0.39 -20.91
C VAL A 147 -3.91 0.73 -21.01
N GLY A 148 -3.98 1.74 -20.13
CA GLY A 148 -3.06 2.86 -20.18
C GLY A 148 -1.62 2.46 -19.83
N VAL A 149 -0.73 3.46 -19.82
CA VAL A 149 0.68 3.27 -19.53
C VAL A 149 0.90 2.92 -18.05
N HIS A 150 1.68 1.88 -17.79
CA HIS A 150 2.03 1.42 -16.44
C HIS A 150 0.79 1.17 -15.53
N PRO A 151 -0.08 0.19 -15.86
CA PRO A 151 -1.19 -0.18 -14.97
C PRO A 151 -0.63 -0.61 -13.60
N LYS A 152 -1.09 0.01 -12.51
CA LYS A 152 -0.52 -0.15 -11.17
C LYS A 152 -1.41 -0.95 -10.22
N ASP A 153 -2.72 -0.77 -10.30
CA ASP A 153 -3.70 -1.51 -9.50
C ASP A 153 -5.01 -1.70 -10.29
N MET A 154 -5.82 -2.66 -9.85
CA MET A 154 -7.10 -2.99 -10.46
C MET A 154 -8.15 -3.38 -9.42
N ALA A 155 -9.38 -2.91 -9.62
CA ALA A 155 -10.56 -3.35 -8.89
C ALA A 155 -11.64 -3.84 -9.85
N ALA A 156 -12.57 -4.64 -9.34
CA ALA A 156 -13.75 -5.08 -10.08
C ALA A 156 -15.01 -4.75 -9.31
N THR A 157 -16.10 -4.49 -10.03
CA THR A 157 -17.44 -4.43 -9.43
C THR A 157 -17.81 -5.77 -8.80
N SER A 158 -18.74 -5.76 -7.86
CA SER A 158 -19.14 -6.95 -7.10
C SER A 158 -19.66 -8.09 -7.99
N ASP A 159 -20.29 -7.74 -9.11
CA ASP A 159 -20.76 -8.66 -10.15
C ASP A 159 -19.70 -9.04 -11.20
N CYS A 160 -18.49 -8.49 -11.08
CA CYS A 160 -17.38 -8.67 -12.01
C CYS A 160 -17.69 -8.30 -13.47
N THR A 161 -18.70 -7.46 -13.70
CA THR A 161 -19.01 -6.96 -15.04
C THR A 161 -18.18 -5.73 -15.41
N ARG A 162 -17.48 -5.09 -14.47
CA ARG A 162 -16.55 -4.00 -14.77
C ARG A 162 -15.21 -4.20 -14.07
N LEU A 163 -14.14 -3.89 -14.78
CA LEU A 163 -12.80 -3.71 -14.22
C LEU A 163 -12.41 -2.24 -14.33
N VAL A 164 -11.78 -1.72 -13.28
CA VAL A 164 -11.24 -0.36 -13.23
C VAL A 164 -9.75 -0.47 -12.96
N VAL A 165 -8.93 0.10 -13.83
CA VAL A 165 -7.46 0.02 -13.77
C VAL A 165 -6.88 1.42 -13.62
N ALA A 166 -6.08 1.63 -12.58
CA ALA A 166 -5.27 2.83 -12.42
C ALA A 166 -3.99 2.69 -13.25
N ASN A 167 -3.75 3.61 -14.19
CA ASN A 167 -2.57 3.61 -15.05
C ASN A 167 -1.66 4.78 -14.68
N GLU A 168 -0.55 4.48 -14.01
CA GLU A 168 0.32 5.45 -13.33
C GLU A 168 0.94 6.44 -14.31
N GLY A 169 1.37 5.98 -15.48
CA GLY A 169 2.03 6.82 -16.49
C GLY A 169 3.31 7.54 -16.01
N PRO A 170 4.22 6.91 -15.25
CA PRO A 170 5.37 7.61 -14.70
C PRO A 170 6.36 8.03 -15.79
N VAL A 171 7.07 9.12 -15.55
CA VAL A 171 8.23 9.52 -16.35
C VAL A 171 9.22 8.37 -16.46
N ALA A 172 9.59 8.01 -17.68
CA ALA A 172 10.60 7.00 -17.92
C ALA A 172 11.43 7.28 -19.17
N ILE A 173 12.62 6.66 -19.21
CA ILE A 173 13.46 6.62 -20.40
C ILE A 173 13.06 5.39 -21.21
N ASN A 174 12.73 5.59 -22.47
CA ASN A 174 12.60 4.47 -23.40
C ASN A 174 13.98 3.80 -23.58
N PRO A 175 14.12 2.50 -23.27
CA PRO A 175 15.42 1.84 -23.27
C PRO A 175 16.04 1.69 -24.67
N VAL A 176 15.24 1.79 -25.73
CA VAL A 176 15.68 1.62 -27.13
C VAL A 176 16.06 2.97 -27.76
N SER A 177 15.17 3.96 -27.69
CA SER A 177 15.40 5.29 -28.28
C SER A 177 16.25 6.20 -27.39
N GLY A 178 16.35 5.91 -26.10
CA GLY A 178 16.92 6.79 -25.09
C GLY A 178 16.07 8.02 -24.79
N THR A 179 14.88 8.16 -25.38
CA THR A 179 14.06 9.36 -25.19
C THR A 179 13.39 9.36 -23.83
N LEU A 180 13.51 10.48 -23.11
CA LEU A 180 12.69 10.75 -21.94
C LEU A 180 11.25 10.99 -22.39
N SER A 181 10.29 10.32 -21.76
CA SER A 181 8.87 10.57 -21.95
C SER A 181 8.19 10.60 -20.59
N ASP A 182 7.20 11.47 -20.49
CA ASP A 182 6.33 11.63 -19.35
C ASP A 182 4.90 11.37 -19.84
N PRO A 183 4.45 10.11 -19.87
CA PRO A 183 3.09 9.77 -20.28
C PRO A 183 2.06 10.42 -19.38
N GLU A 184 0.83 10.55 -19.87
CA GLU A 184 -0.27 11.02 -19.05
C GLU A 184 -0.81 9.87 -18.19
N GLY A 185 -1.05 10.12 -16.91
CA GLY A 185 -1.81 9.22 -16.05
C GLY A 185 -3.26 9.06 -16.54
N SER A 186 -3.84 7.88 -16.32
CA SER A 186 -5.23 7.62 -16.74
C SER A 186 -5.93 6.56 -15.90
N VAL A 187 -7.24 6.44 -16.07
CA VAL A 187 -8.02 5.30 -15.55
C VAL A 187 -8.76 4.61 -16.68
N THR A 188 -8.54 3.30 -16.83
CA THR A 188 -9.27 2.50 -17.82
C THR A 188 -10.45 1.79 -17.16
N ILE A 189 -11.65 1.94 -17.71
CA ILE A 189 -12.83 1.14 -17.39
C ILE A 189 -13.07 0.15 -18.52
N ILE A 190 -13.10 -1.13 -18.14
CA ILE A 190 -13.44 -2.24 -19.02
C ILE A 190 -14.80 -2.75 -18.55
N VAL A 191 -15.73 -2.90 -19.48
CA VAL A 191 -17.05 -3.46 -19.19
C VAL A 191 -17.18 -4.76 -19.95
N ARG A 192 -17.63 -5.78 -19.22
CA ARG A 192 -17.98 -7.07 -19.76
C ARG A 192 -19.32 -6.98 -20.48
N ASN A 193 -19.37 -7.49 -21.71
CA ASN A 193 -20.60 -7.69 -22.45
C ASN A 193 -20.70 -9.15 -22.93
N ASP A 194 -21.76 -9.47 -23.69
CA ASP A 194 -22.00 -10.83 -24.20
C ASP A 194 -20.87 -11.35 -25.13
N GLN A 195 -19.98 -10.47 -25.59
CA GLN A 195 -18.81 -10.81 -26.43
C GLN A 195 -17.50 -10.91 -25.64
N GLY A 196 -17.53 -10.81 -24.30
CA GLY A 196 -16.35 -10.85 -23.44
C GLY A 196 -16.09 -9.49 -22.79
N PHE A 197 -14.83 -9.03 -22.84
CA PHE A 197 -14.39 -7.80 -22.17
C PHE A 197 -13.73 -6.85 -23.19
N PRO A 198 -14.48 -6.10 -24.00
CA PRO A 198 -13.88 -5.04 -24.82
C PRO A 198 -13.36 -3.90 -23.92
N VAL A 199 -12.31 -3.20 -24.36
CA VAL A 199 -11.98 -1.88 -23.78
C VAL A 199 -13.17 -0.97 -24.03
N GLU A 200 -13.75 -0.41 -22.97
CA GLU A 200 -14.88 0.52 -23.11
C GLU A 200 -14.38 1.97 -23.11
N ILE A 201 -13.64 2.38 -22.07
CA ILE A 201 -13.20 3.78 -21.91
C ILE A 201 -11.82 3.84 -21.25
N ASN A 202 -10.89 4.57 -21.87
CA ASN A 202 -9.69 5.09 -21.19
C ASN A 202 -9.89 6.58 -20.90
N MET A 203 -9.90 6.96 -19.61
CA MET A 203 -10.05 8.34 -19.15
C MET A 203 -8.68 8.93 -18.84
N GLY A 204 -8.15 9.70 -19.80
CA GLY A 204 -7.02 10.60 -19.54
C GLY A 204 -7.39 11.73 -18.56
N PHE A 205 -6.37 12.32 -17.96
CA PHE A 205 -6.43 13.42 -17.02
C PHE A 205 -6.26 14.82 -17.64
N GLN A 206 -6.12 14.94 -18.97
CA GLN A 206 -5.98 16.22 -19.68
C GLN A 206 -7.06 17.23 -19.30
N GLN A 207 -8.30 16.78 -19.11
CA GLN A 207 -9.43 17.62 -18.69
C GLN A 207 -9.23 18.27 -17.30
N LEU A 208 -8.35 17.73 -16.45
CA LEU A 208 -8.03 18.28 -15.14
C LEU A 208 -7.09 19.48 -15.23
N ASN A 209 -6.38 19.65 -16.35
CA ASN A 209 -5.52 20.81 -16.59
C ASN A 209 -6.32 22.12 -16.56
N ASP A 210 -7.58 22.11 -17.00
CA ASP A 210 -8.46 23.28 -17.03
C ASP A 210 -8.77 23.84 -15.63
N ARG A 211 -8.62 23.01 -14.58
CA ARG A 211 -8.91 23.35 -13.18
C ARG A 211 -7.67 23.27 -12.29
N VAL A 212 -6.48 23.23 -12.86
CA VAL A 212 -5.21 23.10 -12.11
C VAL A 212 -5.05 24.12 -10.98
N VAL A 213 -5.47 25.37 -11.21
CA VAL A 213 -5.41 26.44 -10.20
C VAL A 213 -6.32 26.12 -9.00
N ASP A 214 -7.53 25.62 -9.26
CA ASP A 214 -8.46 25.23 -8.19
C ASP A 214 -7.91 24.04 -7.41
N TYR A 215 -7.36 23.03 -8.09
CA TYR A 215 -6.81 21.84 -7.44
C TYR A 215 -5.64 22.17 -6.52
N ILE A 216 -4.69 22.98 -6.98
CA ILE A 216 -3.54 23.41 -6.18
C ILE A 216 -4.00 24.30 -5.02
N THR A 217 -4.94 25.21 -5.26
CA THR A 217 -5.48 26.09 -4.20
C THR A 217 -6.16 25.28 -3.10
N ASN A 218 -6.79 24.15 -3.45
CA ASN A 218 -7.41 23.23 -2.50
C ASN A 218 -6.42 22.22 -1.89
N GLY A 219 -5.14 22.24 -2.27
CA GLY A 219 -4.08 21.44 -1.63
C GLY A 219 -3.70 20.15 -2.37
N VAL A 220 -4.11 19.96 -3.63
CA VAL A 220 -3.53 18.90 -4.47
C VAL A 220 -2.09 19.28 -4.78
N ARG A 221 -1.15 18.36 -4.56
CA ARG A 221 0.26 18.60 -4.87
C ARG A 221 0.46 18.48 -6.38
N TYR A 222 0.95 19.56 -6.98
CA TYR A 222 1.55 19.54 -8.30
C TYR A 222 3.07 19.57 -8.07
N VAL A 223 3.69 18.39 -8.05
CA VAL A 223 5.02 18.14 -7.50
C VAL A 223 6.11 18.57 -8.48
N PHE A 224 6.02 18.15 -9.73
CA PHE A 224 6.98 18.54 -10.76
C PHE A 224 6.45 19.65 -11.66
N ARG A 225 6.84 20.90 -11.39
CA ARG A 225 6.46 22.09 -12.19
C ARG A 225 7.66 22.62 -12.96
N GLY A 226 8.10 21.89 -13.99
CA GLY A 226 9.33 22.26 -14.68
C GLY A 226 9.46 21.76 -16.11
N ASP A 227 10.47 22.29 -16.78
CA ASP A 227 11.03 21.68 -17.98
C ASP A 227 11.86 20.46 -17.54
N HIS A 228 11.71 19.31 -18.19
CA HIS A 228 12.56 18.13 -18.01
C HIS A 228 14.01 18.33 -18.49
N GLY A 229 14.47 19.57 -18.64
CA GLY A 229 15.81 19.94 -19.10
C GLY A 229 16.02 19.79 -20.61
N VAL A 230 14.98 19.44 -21.37
CA VAL A 230 15.03 19.17 -22.82
C VAL A 230 13.99 19.97 -23.61
N GLY A 231 13.38 21.00 -23.01
CA GLY A 231 12.31 21.79 -23.61
C GLY A 231 10.92 21.16 -23.51
N ILE A 232 10.76 20.09 -22.72
CA ILE A 232 9.47 19.44 -22.47
C ILE A 232 8.96 19.97 -21.14
N VAL A 233 7.87 20.71 -21.18
CA VAL A 233 7.19 21.21 -19.97
C VAL A 233 6.19 20.16 -19.51
N ASN A 234 6.33 19.70 -18.28
CA ASN A 234 5.35 18.82 -17.66
C ASN A 234 3.99 19.54 -17.51
N THR A 235 2.90 18.83 -17.79
CA THR A 235 1.53 19.27 -17.53
C THR A 235 0.98 18.65 -16.24
N PHE A 236 -0.02 19.28 -15.62
CA PHE A 236 -0.61 18.75 -14.39
C PHE A 236 -1.14 17.33 -14.58
N SER A 237 -1.75 17.02 -15.72
CA SER A 237 -2.18 15.67 -16.07
C SER A 237 -1.06 14.62 -16.17
N GLN A 238 0.16 15.02 -16.54
CA GLN A 238 1.33 14.14 -16.53
C GLN A 238 1.91 14.00 -15.11
N ASP A 239 1.80 15.03 -14.27
CA ASP A 239 2.25 14.93 -12.88
C ASP A 239 1.35 14.05 -11.99
N LEU A 240 0.07 13.90 -12.36
CA LEU A 240 -0.90 13.06 -11.67
C LEU A 240 -0.66 11.57 -11.98
N GLU A 241 -0.16 10.83 -10.99
CA GLU A 241 0.19 9.41 -11.12
C GLU A 241 -0.78 8.54 -10.31
N PRO A 242 -1.81 7.92 -10.94
CA PRO A 242 -2.79 7.11 -10.22
C PRO A 242 -2.22 5.73 -9.85
N GLU A 243 -2.40 5.31 -8.60
CA GLU A 243 -1.74 4.11 -8.06
C GLU A 243 -2.68 3.02 -7.57
N SER A 244 -3.57 3.30 -6.62
CA SER A 244 -4.48 2.31 -6.03
C SER A 244 -5.92 2.60 -6.38
N VAL A 245 -6.73 1.56 -6.58
CA VAL A 245 -8.15 1.68 -6.89
C VAL A 245 -9.01 0.84 -5.94
N THR A 246 -10.13 1.41 -5.50
CA THR A 246 -11.19 0.71 -4.78
C THR A 246 -12.57 1.14 -5.31
N ILE A 247 -13.60 0.31 -5.10
CA ILE A 247 -14.96 0.52 -5.61
C ILE A 247 -15.94 0.46 -4.44
N SER A 248 -16.96 1.34 -4.46
CA SER A 248 -18.04 1.32 -3.46
C SER A 248 -18.86 0.03 -3.55
N ASN A 249 -19.38 -0.46 -2.42
CA ASN A 249 -20.15 -1.72 -2.37
C ASN A 249 -21.42 -1.73 -3.24
N ASP A 250 -21.92 -0.58 -3.68
CA ASP A 250 -23.07 -0.44 -4.59
C ASP A 250 -22.65 -0.35 -6.07
N ASP A 251 -21.36 -0.53 -6.36
CA ASP A 251 -20.75 -0.48 -7.69
C ASP A 251 -20.96 0.85 -8.45
N ARG A 252 -21.29 1.93 -7.72
CA ARG A 252 -21.55 3.25 -8.31
C ARG A 252 -20.30 4.09 -8.50
N PHE A 253 -19.34 3.99 -7.60
CA PHE A 253 -18.18 4.86 -7.60
C PHE A 253 -16.87 4.08 -7.49
N ALA A 254 -15.89 4.47 -8.29
CA ALA A 254 -14.50 4.09 -8.07
C ALA A 254 -13.73 5.27 -7.46
N PHE A 255 -12.76 4.94 -6.62
CA PHE A 255 -11.86 5.89 -5.98
C PHE A 255 -10.44 5.49 -6.28
N VAL A 256 -9.64 6.43 -6.78
CA VAL A 256 -8.27 6.18 -7.24
C VAL A 256 -7.32 7.14 -6.53
N SER A 257 -6.30 6.62 -5.85
CA SER A 257 -5.27 7.47 -5.23
C SER A 257 -4.29 7.99 -6.27
N CYS A 258 -3.86 9.24 -6.14
CA CYS A 258 -2.66 9.78 -6.75
C CYS A 258 -1.68 10.09 -5.61
N GLN A 259 -0.80 9.14 -5.29
CA GLN A 259 -0.09 9.10 -4.01
C GLN A 259 0.85 10.29 -3.85
N GLU A 260 1.71 10.54 -4.83
CA GLU A 260 2.65 11.66 -4.90
C GLU A 260 1.90 12.99 -4.81
N ASN A 261 0.73 13.07 -5.43
CA ASN A 261 -0.11 14.26 -5.49
C ASN A 261 -0.96 14.50 -4.23
N ASN A 262 -0.95 13.55 -3.29
CA ASN A 262 -1.73 13.58 -2.05
C ASN A 262 -3.23 13.83 -2.30
N ALA A 263 -3.77 13.11 -3.28
CA ALA A 263 -5.14 13.31 -3.75
C ALA A 263 -5.86 11.99 -4.06
N VAL A 264 -7.19 12.04 -4.11
CA VAL A 264 -8.04 10.92 -4.53
C VAL A 264 -9.03 11.40 -5.60
N LEU A 265 -9.03 10.69 -6.72
CA LEU A 265 -9.98 10.87 -7.80
C LEU A 265 -11.26 10.07 -7.51
N LYS A 266 -12.43 10.70 -7.65
CA LYS A 266 -13.72 10.02 -7.59
C LYS A 266 -14.32 9.90 -8.98
N ILE A 267 -14.70 8.69 -9.36
CA ILE A 267 -15.23 8.35 -10.69
C ILE A 267 -16.64 7.79 -10.55
N ASP A 268 -17.56 8.27 -11.38
CA ASP A 268 -18.88 7.68 -11.57
C ASP A 268 -18.79 6.51 -12.53
N LEU A 269 -19.02 5.29 -12.07
CA LEU A 269 -18.94 4.10 -12.91
C LEU A 269 -20.14 3.94 -13.82
N PHE A 270 -21.28 4.52 -13.49
CA PHE A 270 -22.49 4.44 -14.32
C PHE A 270 -22.40 5.42 -15.49
N ASN A 271 -22.06 6.68 -15.21
CA ASN A 271 -21.90 7.71 -16.23
C ASN A 271 -20.50 7.73 -16.87
N GLN A 272 -19.58 6.90 -16.37
CA GLN A 272 -18.21 6.71 -16.86
C GLN A 272 -17.45 8.02 -17.03
N ARG A 273 -17.41 8.80 -15.94
CA ARG A 273 -16.74 10.11 -15.93
C ARG A 273 -16.07 10.37 -14.59
N ILE A 274 -15.02 11.17 -14.65
CA ILE A 274 -14.44 11.80 -13.47
C ILE A 274 -15.47 12.76 -12.87
N ILE A 275 -15.70 12.64 -11.56
CA ILE A 275 -16.54 13.57 -10.81
C ILE A 275 -15.69 14.74 -10.32
N GLU A 276 -14.62 14.42 -9.58
CA GLU A 276 -13.74 15.41 -8.96
C GLU A 276 -12.44 14.77 -8.49
N LEU A 277 -11.37 15.57 -8.38
CA LEU A 277 -10.12 15.23 -7.71
C LEU A 277 -10.06 15.95 -6.36
N TYR A 278 -9.96 15.19 -5.27
CA TYR A 278 -9.99 15.72 -3.90
C TYR A 278 -8.59 15.73 -3.30
N ALA A 279 -8.15 16.88 -2.81
CA ALA A 279 -6.97 16.97 -1.96
C ALA A 279 -7.25 16.35 -0.58
N LEU A 280 -6.22 15.75 0.01
CA LEU A 280 -6.34 15.12 1.34
C LEU A 280 -5.88 16.02 2.48
N GLY A 281 -5.33 17.20 2.19
CA GLY A 281 -4.74 18.07 3.21
C GLY A 281 -3.49 17.45 3.85
N ALA A 282 -3.17 17.82 5.09
CA ALA A 282 -1.99 17.32 5.77
C ALA A 282 -2.26 17.03 7.25
N LYS A 283 -1.61 15.99 7.76
CA LYS A 283 -1.53 15.68 9.19
C LYS A 283 -0.67 16.73 9.88
N ASN A 284 -1.17 17.27 10.99
CA ASN A 284 -0.40 18.12 11.89
C ASN A 284 0.13 17.30 13.07
N TRP A 285 1.45 17.24 13.23
CA TRP A 285 2.09 16.42 14.27
C TRP A 285 2.02 17.02 15.67
N THR A 286 1.53 18.24 15.85
CA THR A 286 1.40 18.87 17.17
C THR A 286 0.40 18.21 18.13
N SER A 287 -0.38 17.23 17.66
CA SER A 287 -1.27 16.43 18.51
C SER A 287 -0.74 15.02 18.80
N TYR A 288 0.45 14.68 18.29
CA TYR A 288 1.01 13.33 18.28
C TYR A 288 2.53 13.37 18.54
N ASN A 289 3.15 12.19 18.65
CA ASN A 289 4.61 12.08 18.64
C ASN A 289 5.08 11.39 17.37
N LEU A 290 6.27 11.75 16.90
CA LEU A 290 6.88 11.24 15.69
C LEU A 290 8.32 10.82 16.01
N ASP A 291 8.75 9.69 15.46
CA ASP A 291 10.16 9.36 15.39
C ASP A 291 10.69 9.78 14.02
N ALA A 292 11.55 10.79 13.98
CA ALA A 292 11.97 11.45 12.75
C ALA A 292 13.46 11.24 12.40
N SER A 293 14.15 10.38 13.14
CA SER A 293 15.60 10.18 13.01
C SER A 293 15.96 8.70 13.13
N ASP A 294 16.85 8.25 12.25
CA ASP A 294 17.48 6.93 12.24
C ASP A 294 18.77 6.86 13.09
N GLN A 295 19.07 7.92 13.86
CA GLN A 295 20.33 8.09 14.60
C GLN A 295 20.19 7.80 16.11
N ASN A 296 19.11 7.12 16.51
CA ASN A 296 18.83 6.79 17.91
C ASN A 296 18.96 5.29 18.22
N ASP A 297 19.08 4.44 17.19
CA ASP A 297 19.16 2.98 17.27
C ASP A 297 17.96 2.35 18.03
N ALA A 298 16.88 3.11 18.22
CA ALA A 298 15.69 2.74 18.98
C ALA A 298 14.61 3.82 18.87
N ALA A 299 13.36 3.42 19.13
CA ALA A 299 12.22 4.33 19.15
C ALA A 299 12.45 5.58 20.03
N ASN A 300 12.29 6.75 19.41
CA ASN A 300 12.47 8.07 19.99
C ASN A 300 11.32 9.01 19.59
N LEU A 301 10.08 8.56 19.84
CA LEU A 301 8.86 9.33 19.56
C LEU A 301 8.84 10.67 20.33
N ARG A 302 8.86 11.79 19.59
CA ARG A 302 8.89 13.14 20.15
C ARG A 302 7.86 14.07 19.51
N PHE A 303 7.55 15.13 20.24
CA PHE A 303 6.75 16.23 19.74
C PHE A 303 7.54 17.08 18.73
N HIS A 304 6.92 17.34 17.58
CA HIS A 304 7.46 18.18 16.50
C HIS A 304 6.36 19.04 15.89
N THR A 305 6.66 20.32 15.61
CA THR A 305 5.75 21.26 14.95
C THR A 305 5.93 21.18 13.43
N VAL A 306 5.64 20.02 12.85
CA VAL A 306 5.76 19.73 11.42
C VAL A 306 4.46 19.13 10.87
N TYR A 307 4.37 19.03 9.55
CA TYR A 307 3.24 18.43 8.84
C TYR A 307 3.68 17.18 8.07
N SER A 308 2.75 16.27 7.82
CA SER A 308 2.91 15.16 6.87
C SER A 308 1.78 15.16 5.86
N PHE A 309 2.08 14.88 4.59
CA PHE A 309 1.05 14.52 3.63
C PHE A 309 0.51 13.12 3.92
N TYR A 310 -0.77 12.86 3.65
CA TYR A 310 -1.37 11.53 3.85
C TYR A 310 -0.84 10.52 2.82
N GLN A 311 -0.82 10.87 1.54
CA GLN A 311 -0.21 10.08 0.44
C GLN A 311 -0.60 8.58 0.46
N PRO A 312 -1.89 8.28 0.18
CA PRO A 312 -2.40 6.93 0.24
C PRO A 312 -1.78 6.02 -0.83
N GLY A 313 -0.99 5.04 -0.41
CA GLY A 313 -0.44 4.00 -1.30
C GLY A 313 -1.40 2.83 -1.53
N LYS A 314 -2.35 2.62 -0.61
CA LYS A 314 -3.45 1.68 -0.77
C LYS A 314 -4.76 2.29 -0.27
N LEU A 315 -5.83 2.08 -1.04
CA LEU A 315 -7.19 2.39 -0.65
C LEU A 315 -8.00 1.11 -0.40
N ALA A 316 -8.89 1.17 0.57
CA ALA A 316 -9.97 0.20 0.75
C ALA A 316 -11.30 0.92 0.96
N TYR A 317 -12.40 0.26 0.61
CA TYR A 317 -13.75 0.75 0.88
C TYR A 317 -14.40 -0.08 1.99
N GLY A 318 -15.15 0.57 2.86
CA GLY A 318 -15.91 -0.07 3.93
C GLY A 318 -17.24 0.64 4.18
N VAL A 319 -18.17 -0.08 4.81
CA VAL A 319 -19.43 0.50 5.29
C VAL A 319 -19.47 0.35 6.79
N VAL A 320 -19.70 1.45 7.49
CA VAL A 320 -19.93 1.45 8.94
C VAL A 320 -21.23 2.17 9.23
N ASP A 321 -22.12 1.51 9.98
CA ASP A 321 -23.45 2.01 10.33
C ASP A 321 -24.28 2.49 9.12
N GLY A 322 -24.16 1.78 7.99
CA GLY A 322 -24.89 2.09 6.75
C GLY A 322 -24.30 3.24 5.92
N LYS A 323 -23.15 3.80 6.33
CA LYS A 323 -22.46 4.87 5.62
C LYS A 323 -21.13 4.39 5.04
N GLY A 324 -20.83 4.81 3.81
CA GLY A 324 -19.61 4.46 3.09
C GLY A 324 -18.41 5.30 3.52
N TYR A 325 -17.27 4.64 3.68
CA TYR A 325 -15.99 5.26 3.99
C TYR A 325 -14.88 4.68 3.13
N LEU A 326 -13.91 5.53 2.80
CA LEU A 326 -12.62 5.09 2.30
C LEU A 326 -11.65 4.99 3.47
N VAL A 327 -10.88 3.92 3.48
CA VAL A 327 -9.71 3.76 4.33
C VAL A 327 -8.47 3.97 3.49
N SER A 328 -7.57 4.84 3.92
CA SER A 328 -6.25 4.98 3.32
C SER A 328 -5.16 4.37 4.20
N ALA A 329 -4.21 3.69 3.57
CA ALA A 329 -2.91 3.43 4.17
C ALA A 329 -2.00 4.59 3.78
N ASP A 330 -1.63 5.41 4.76
CA ASP A 330 -0.94 6.68 4.54
C ASP A 330 0.57 6.46 4.42
N THR A 331 0.94 5.72 3.37
CA THR A 331 2.27 5.12 3.14
C THR A 331 3.37 6.17 2.97
N GLY A 332 3.13 7.20 2.16
CA GLY A 332 4.15 8.19 1.80
C GLY A 332 5.02 7.81 0.61
N LYS A 333 5.26 8.79 -0.28
CA LYS A 333 6.11 8.64 -1.47
C LYS A 333 6.56 9.99 -1.99
N ALA A 334 7.87 10.17 -2.09
CA ALA A 334 8.45 11.36 -2.73
C ALA A 334 8.60 11.14 -4.23
N LYS A 335 8.32 12.17 -5.03
CA LYS A 335 8.57 12.12 -6.48
C LYS A 335 10.05 12.38 -6.77
N THR A 336 10.69 11.46 -7.46
CA THR A 336 12.10 11.58 -7.85
C THR A 336 12.27 11.17 -9.30
N LEU A 337 12.96 11.99 -10.07
CA LEU A 337 13.25 11.76 -11.47
C LEU A 337 14.76 11.91 -11.68
N THR A 338 15.46 10.84 -12.05
CA THR A 338 16.90 10.91 -12.30
C THR A 338 17.23 10.25 -13.63
N THR A 339 17.75 11.05 -14.56
CA THR A 339 18.20 10.59 -15.87
C THR A 339 19.63 11.06 -16.09
N ALA A 340 20.58 10.37 -15.44
CA ALA A 340 22.00 10.75 -15.46
C ALA A 340 22.57 10.90 -16.89
N GLN A 341 22.07 10.10 -17.84
CA GLN A 341 22.45 10.15 -19.25
C GLN A 341 21.96 11.42 -19.98
N HIS A 342 20.91 12.06 -19.47
CA HIS A 342 20.28 13.23 -20.08
C HIS A 342 20.51 14.52 -19.26
N GLY A 343 21.39 14.46 -18.25
CA GLY A 343 21.77 15.64 -17.45
C GLY A 343 20.66 16.21 -16.57
N TYR A 344 19.60 15.44 -16.32
CA TYR A 344 18.45 15.88 -15.55
C TYR A 344 18.30 15.06 -14.26
N ALA A 345 18.09 15.77 -13.15
CA ALA A 345 17.81 15.20 -11.84
C ALA A 345 16.86 16.15 -11.09
N PHE A 346 15.72 15.62 -10.67
CA PHE A 346 14.76 16.27 -9.79
C PHE A 346 14.48 15.33 -8.62
N SER A 347 14.44 15.90 -7.42
CA SER A 347 14.03 15.21 -6.21
C SER A 347 13.16 16.17 -5.41
N ASP A 348 11.92 15.77 -5.17
CA ASP A 348 11.02 16.45 -4.25
C ASP A 348 11.58 16.41 -2.82
N ASN A 349 12.23 15.32 -2.42
CA ASN A 349 12.74 15.20 -1.05
C ASN A 349 14.16 15.76 -0.87
N THR A 350 14.43 16.25 0.33
CA THR A 350 15.77 16.50 0.88
C THR A 350 15.78 16.19 2.38
N ARG A 351 16.97 16.01 2.96
CA ARG A 351 17.12 15.90 4.41
C ARG A 351 16.94 17.30 5.03
N ALA A 352 16.18 17.43 6.11
CA ALA A 352 15.84 18.76 6.65
C ALA A 352 17.06 19.62 7.02
N ARG A 353 18.14 19.00 7.54
CA ARG A 353 19.39 19.72 7.81
C ARG A 353 20.08 20.22 6.56
N VAL A 354 19.95 19.50 5.44
CA VAL A 354 20.48 19.94 4.14
C VAL A 354 19.71 21.17 3.68
N ALA A 355 18.37 21.17 3.73
CA ALA A 355 17.55 22.35 3.42
C ALA A 355 17.93 23.57 4.29
N TYR A 356 18.23 23.36 5.58
CA TYR A 356 18.73 24.42 6.45
C TYR A 356 20.07 24.98 5.97
N ASN A 357 21.05 24.11 5.69
CA ASN A 357 22.39 24.52 5.25
C ASN A 357 22.40 25.19 3.87
N ASP A 358 21.51 24.76 2.97
CA ASP A 358 21.32 25.31 1.63
C ASP A 358 20.52 26.63 1.65
N GLY A 359 20.01 27.04 2.83
CA GLY A 359 19.29 28.29 3.03
C GLY A 359 17.88 28.27 2.43
N GLU A 360 17.26 27.10 2.30
CA GLU A 360 15.89 26.96 1.78
C GLU A 360 14.82 27.35 2.81
N LEU A 361 15.11 27.16 4.10
CA LEU A 361 14.16 27.42 5.18
C LEU A 361 14.05 28.91 5.53
N ASP A 362 12.88 29.35 5.99
CA ASP A 362 12.71 30.67 6.60
C ASP A 362 13.22 30.67 8.03
N ILE A 363 14.54 30.76 8.18
CA ILE A 363 15.20 30.81 9.49
C ILE A 363 14.87 32.09 10.30
N THR A 364 14.19 33.06 9.70
CA THR A 364 13.87 34.34 10.37
C THR A 364 12.55 34.24 11.13
N THR A 365 11.56 33.55 10.57
CA THR A 365 10.21 33.45 11.17
C THR A 365 9.92 32.09 11.79
N MET A 366 10.65 31.04 11.39
CA MET A 366 10.45 29.68 11.91
C MET A 366 10.72 29.62 13.43
N ASP A 367 9.92 28.81 14.14
CA ASP A 367 10.06 28.62 15.58
C ASP A 367 11.50 28.19 15.94
N PRO A 368 12.16 28.85 16.92
CA PRO A 368 13.54 28.52 17.28
C PRO A 368 13.73 27.09 17.79
N THR A 369 12.71 26.50 18.41
CA THR A 369 12.74 25.09 18.83
C THR A 369 12.77 24.22 17.59
N LEU A 370 11.84 24.41 16.65
CA LEU A 370 11.81 23.66 15.38
C LEU A 370 13.15 23.78 14.62
N LEU A 371 13.71 24.99 14.51
CA LEU A 371 15.02 25.20 13.88
C LEU A 371 16.14 24.43 14.57
N SER A 372 16.14 24.37 15.91
CA SER A 372 17.13 23.59 16.67
C SER A 372 16.98 22.09 16.42
N GLN A 373 15.75 21.59 16.30
CA GLN A 373 15.47 20.19 16.00
C GLN A 373 15.91 19.82 14.57
N ILE A 374 15.72 20.72 13.60
CA ILE A 374 16.17 20.54 12.20
C ILE A 374 17.70 20.50 12.09
N GLN A 375 18.41 21.20 12.96
CA GLN A 375 19.87 21.18 12.97
C GLN A 375 20.45 19.93 13.65
N ASP A 376 19.63 19.20 14.40
CA ASP A 376 20.03 18.01 15.17
C ASP A 376 19.68 16.73 14.42
N ASN A 377 20.70 15.94 14.06
CA ASN A 377 20.52 14.67 13.36
C ASN A 377 19.82 13.60 14.20
N GLN A 378 19.79 13.74 15.53
CA GLN A 378 19.06 12.85 16.43
C GLN A 378 17.58 13.26 16.61
N GLN A 379 17.13 14.28 15.86
CA GLN A 379 15.76 14.78 15.85
C GLN A 379 15.29 14.92 14.40
N LEU A 380 15.09 16.13 13.88
CA LEU A 380 14.55 16.33 12.53
C LEU A 380 15.64 16.44 11.47
N GLY A 381 16.91 16.59 11.81
CA GLY A 381 17.94 16.89 10.81
C GLY A 381 18.11 15.82 9.74
N ARG A 382 17.78 14.58 10.08
CA ARG A 382 17.77 13.43 9.18
C ARG A 382 16.43 13.22 8.48
N VAL A 383 15.31 13.79 8.91
CA VAL A 383 14.03 13.46 8.26
C VAL A 383 14.00 13.93 6.80
N HIS A 384 13.41 13.13 5.91
CA HIS A 384 13.10 13.57 4.55
C HIS A 384 11.89 14.50 4.53
N MET A 385 12.09 15.71 4.03
CA MET A 385 11.04 16.73 3.83
C MET A 385 10.91 17.10 2.35
N SER A 386 9.74 17.61 1.97
CA SER A 386 9.52 18.18 0.64
C SER A 386 10.29 19.49 0.46
N ARG A 387 10.83 19.67 -0.75
CA ARG A 387 11.47 20.89 -1.25
C ARG A 387 10.54 21.74 -2.11
N VAL A 388 9.34 21.25 -2.44
CA VAL A 388 8.41 21.97 -3.35
C VAL A 388 7.18 22.51 -2.64
N ASP A 389 7.02 22.19 -1.35
CA ASP A 389 5.88 22.57 -0.52
C ASP A 389 6.28 23.46 0.67
N GLY A 390 5.30 24.12 1.28
CA GLY A 390 5.50 24.93 2.49
C GLY A 390 6.17 26.30 2.28
N TYR A 391 6.23 26.77 1.03
CA TYR A 391 6.78 28.08 0.70
C TYR A 391 5.92 29.24 1.20
N ASN A 392 6.57 30.23 1.79
CA ASN A 392 5.97 31.51 2.14
C ASN A 392 6.16 32.56 1.02
N ILE A 393 5.68 33.78 1.27
CA ILE A 393 5.74 34.91 0.32
C ILE A 393 7.17 35.36 -0.05
N PHE A 394 8.19 34.92 0.68
CA PHE A 394 9.60 35.21 0.42
C PHE A 394 10.30 34.10 -0.35
N ASN A 395 9.56 33.11 -0.85
CA ASN A 395 10.10 31.93 -1.52
C ASN A 395 11.10 31.16 -0.64
N ARG A 396 10.77 31.06 0.65
CA ARG A 396 11.44 30.21 1.66
C ARG A 396 10.45 29.24 2.25
N ILE A 397 10.92 28.07 2.65
CA ILE A 397 10.09 27.05 3.29
C ILE A 397 9.83 27.48 4.74
N GLY A 398 8.60 27.88 5.03
CA GLY A 398 8.14 28.28 6.37
C GLY A 398 7.49 27.12 7.13
N ASP A 399 6.80 26.23 6.42
CA ASP A 399 6.18 25.03 6.96
C ASP A 399 6.89 23.78 6.44
N VAL A 400 7.32 22.89 7.34
CA VAL A 400 8.01 21.65 6.98
C VAL A 400 6.99 20.55 6.74
N PHE A 401 6.94 20.04 5.50
CA PHE A 401 6.11 18.90 5.12
C PHE A 401 6.95 17.63 4.91
N LEU A 402 6.56 16.56 5.57
CA LEU A 402 7.11 15.22 5.45
C LEU A 402 6.23 14.34 4.55
N PHE A 403 6.74 13.17 4.17
CA PHE A 403 6.06 12.20 3.32
C PHE A 403 5.37 11.12 4.14
N GLY A 404 4.12 10.81 3.78
CA GLY A 404 3.30 9.79 4.43
C GLY A 404 2.73 10.20 5.79
N GLY A 405 1.51 9.76 6.04
CA GLY A 405 0.81 9.95 7.31
C GLY A 405 1.08 8.83 8.33
N ARG A 406 2.01 7.91 8.06
CA ARG A 406 2.54 6.86 8.98
C ARG A 406 1.49 6.00 9.70
N GLY A 407 0.29 5.93 9.13
CA GLY A 407 -0.89 5.43 9.79
C GLY A 407 -2.00 5.10 8.80
N ILE A 408 -3.22 5.13 9.31
CA ILE A 408 -4.44 5.00 8.51
C ILE A 408 -5.35 6.21 8.73
N SER A 409 -6.10 6.55 7.69
CA SER A 409 -7.13 7.58 7.76
C SER A 409 -8.46 7.08 7.20
N LEU A 410 -9.56 7.63 7.73
CA LEU A 410 -10.92 7.40 7.23
C LEU A 410 -11.46 8.66 6.58
N TRP A 411 -12.07 8.48 5.41
CA TRP A 411 -12.68 9.55 4.63
C TRP A 411 -14.12 9.21 4.34
N ASP A 412 -15.02 10.17 4.51
CA ASP A 412 -16.41 10.04 4.08
C ASP A 412 -16.46 9.85 2.56
N SER A 413 -16.96 8.72 2.06
CA SER A 413 -16.88 8.44 0.61
C SER A 413 -17.80 9.32 -0.25
N THR A 414 -18.76 10.02 0.37
CA THR A 414 -19.68 10.91 -0.34
C THR A 414 -19.06 12.30 -0.51
N THR A 415 -18.58 12.87 0.59
CA THR A 415 -18.08 14.25 0.69
C THR A 415 -16.56 14.37 0.60
N MET A 416 -15.85 13.25 0.76
CA MET A 416 -14.38 13.16 0.92
C MET A 416 -13.85 13.92 2.13
N ALA A 417 -14.71 14.24 3.11
CA ALA A 417 -14.26 14.83 4.37
C ALA A 417 -13.41 13.83 5.17
N HIS A 418 -12.34 14.32 5.77
CA HIS A 418 -11.53 13.56 6.72
C HIS A 418 -12.31 13.29 8.01
N VAL A 419 -12.36 12.03 8.44
CA VAL A 419 -13.22 11.55 9.52
C VAL A 419 -12.41 11.09 10.73
N PHE A 420 -11.31 10.38 10.49
CA PHE A 420 -10.46 9.81 11.52
C PHE A 420 -9.03 9.67 11.02
N ASP A 421 -8.08 9.82 11.93
CA ASP A 421 -6.66 9.61 11.74
C ASP A 421 -6.13 8.78 12.91
N SER A 422 -5.36 7.73 12.63
CA SER A 422 -4.75 6.92 13.68
C SER A 422 -3.64 7.65 14.46
N GLY A 423 -3.23 8.84 14.03
CA GLY A 423 -2.19 9.61 14.69
C GLY A 423 -0.85 8.89 14.65
N ASP A 424 -0.27 8.66 15.84
CA ASP A 424 0.98 7.93 16.07
C ASP A 424 0.77 6.46 16.46
N ASP A 425 -0.44 5.91 16.32
CA ASP A 425 -0.76 4.57 16.84
C ASP A 425 0.17 3.49 16.30
N LEU A 426 0.44 3.44 14.99
CA LEU A 426 1.27 2.36 14.43
C LEU A 426 2.69 2.35 15.02
N GLU A 427 3.33 3.51 15.14
CA GLU A 427 4.67 3.65 15.75
C GLU A 427 4.62 3.41 17.26
N ARG A 428 3.64 3.98 17.96
CA ARG A 428 3.47 3.80 19.40
C ARG A 428 3.25 2.34 19.76
N ARG A 429 2.45 1.59 18.98
CA ARG A 429 2.24 0.15 19.20
C ARG A 429 3.48 -0.65 18.81
N ALA A 430 4.14 -0.32 17.70
CA ALA A 430 5.38 -1.00 17.29
C ALA A 430 6.47 -0.86 18.36
N SER A 431 6.69 0.34 18.90
CA SER A 431 7.69 0.58 19.96
C SER A 431 7.36 -0.14 21.27
N GLN A 432 6.07 -0.27 21.60
CA GLN A 432 5.61 -0.98 22.81
C GLN A 432 5.76 -2.50 22.70
N PHE A 433 5.34 -3.09 21.57
CA PHE A 433 5.22 -4.54 21.43
C PHE A 433 6.42 -5.18 20.72
N TYR A 434 7.10 -4.45 19.83
CA TYR A 434 8.20 -4.94 19.00
C TYR A 434 9.38 -3.95 18.93
N PRO A 435 9.93 -3.48 20.07
CA PRO A 435 10.98 -2.45 20.09
C PRO A 435 12.25 -2.83 19.31
N ASN A 436 12.61 -4.12 19.29
CA ASN A 436 13.83 -4.61 18.62
C ASN A 436 13.74 -4.65 17.08
N THR A 437 12.57 -4.32 16.52
CA THR A 437 12.33 -4.23 15.07
C THR A 437 11.52 -2.98 14.73
N PHE A 438 11.44 -2.03 15.67
CA PHE A 438 10.74 -0.76 15.48
C PHE A 438 11.30 -0.03 14.26
N ASN A 439 10.42 0.40 13.35
CA ASN A 439 10.78 1.09 12.09
C ASN A 439 12.00 0.51 11.36
N GLY A 440 12.23 -0.80 11.47
CA GLY A 440 13.37 -1.42 10.80
C GLY A 440 13.07 -1.79 9.34
N ASP A 441 14.12 -1.88 8.52
CA ASP A 441 13.99 -2.31 7.12
C ASP A 441 14.62 -3.70 6.91
N CYS A 442 13.91 -4.57 6.20
CA CYS A 442 14.51 -5.82 5.71
C CYS A 442 15.20 -5.50 4.38
N SER A 443 16.36 -4.83 4.43
CA SER A 443 17.03 -4.30 3.23
C SER A 443 18.43 -4.89 3.00
N ASN A 444 19.03 -5.52 4.01
CA ASN A 444 20.36 -6.12 3.91
C ASN A 444 20.41 -7.52 4.51
N GLY A 445 20.58 -8.52 3.65
CA GLY A 445 20.58 -9.94 4.04
C GLY A 445 21.64 -10.33 5.07
N ASN A 446 22.70 -9.52 5.21
CA ASN A 446 23.83 -9.76 6.09
C ASN A 446 23.76 -9.00 7.42
N GLN A 447 22.66 -8.30 7.70
CA GLN A 447 22.36 -7.70 8.99
C GLN A 447 21.21 -8.47 9.67
N SER A 448 21.16 -8.43 10.99
CA SER A 448 20.03 -8.93 11.77
C SER A 448 18.90 -7.90 11.84
N PRO A 449 17.66 -8.32 12.12
CA PRO A 449 16.55 -7.38 12.34
C PRO A 449 16.85 -6.34 13.43
N THR A 450 17.61 -6.72 14.46
CA THR A 450 18.00 -5.82 15.57
C THR A 450 19.11 -4.84 15.19
N GLN A 451 19.92 -5.16 14.18
CA GLN A 451 20.93 -4.23 13.65
C GLN A 451 20.33 -3.21 12.69
N GLN A 452 19.13 -3.49 12.18
CA GLN A 452 18.39 -2.64 11.26
C GLN A 452 17.18 -1.98 11.93
N VAL A 453 17.13 -1.97 13.27
CA VAL A 453 16.12 -1.23 14.01
C VAL A 453 16.26 0.26 13.68
N ASP A 454 15.14 0.98 13.60
CA ASP A 454 15.07 2.44 13.45
C ASP A 454 15.53 3.00 12.08
N GLU A 455 15.95 2.15 11.13
CA GLU A 455 16.46 2.56 9.81
C GLU A 455 15.46 3.30 8.91
N ARG A 456 14.15 3.32 9.26
CA ARG A 456 13.10 3.99 8.47
C ARG A 456 12.46 5.17 9.19
N SER A 457 12.88 5.50 10.41
CA SER A 457 12.30 6.61 11.19
C SER A 457 12.56 7.97 10.55
N ASP A 458 13.69 8.18 9.87
CA ASP A 458 13.96 9.39 9.11
C ASP A 458 13.21 9.46 7.76
N ASP A 459 12.51 8.39 7.40
CA ASP A 459 11.81 8.24 6.13
C ASP A 459 10.27 8.17 6.34
N MET A 460 9.61 7.02 6.16
CA MET A 460 8.15 6.85 6.32
C MET A 460 7.75 6.01 7.55
N GLY A 461 8.69 5.77 8.47
CA GLY A 461 8.46 5.06 9.72
C GLY A 461 7.91 3.64 9.49
N PRO A 462 6.69 3.30 9.97
CA PRO A 462 6.08 2.00 9.74
C PRO A 462 5.81 1.72 8.26
N GLU A 463 5.49 2.76 7.48
CA GLU A 463 5.13 2.65 6.06
C GLU A 463 4.04 1.58 5.81
N PRO A 464 2.78 1.83 6.24
CA PRO A 464 1.68 0.90 5.97
C PRO A 464 1.42 0.83 4.46
N GLN A 465 1.37 -0.36 3.88
CA GLN A 465 1.30 -0.58 2.42
C GLN A 465 0.15 -1.51 2.00
N ALA A 466 -0.41 -2.28 2.92
CA ALA A 466 -1.47 -3.24 2.64
C ALA A 466 -2.68 -3.02 3.56
N LEU A 467 -3.88 -3.15 2.99
CA LEU A 467 -5.14 -3.05 3.72
C LEU A 467 -6.07 -4.19 3.33
N ALA A 468 -6.74 -4.77 4.32
CA ALA A 468 -7.90 -5.62 4.12
C ALA A 468 -9.02 -5.21 5.07
N THR A 469 -10.24 -5.17 4.56
CA THR A 469 -11.45 -4.97 5.35
C THR A 469 -12.28 -6.24 5.36
N GLY A 470 -13.01 -6.47 6.45
CA GLY A 470 -13.81 -7.68 6.61
C GLY A 470 -14.80 -7.58 7.76
N THR A 471 -15.37 -8.72 8.14
CA THR A 471 -16.25 -8.81 9.31
C THR A 471 -15.98 -10.11 10.05
N VAL A 472 -15.80 -10.01 11.36
CA VAL A 472 -15.72 -11.17 12.27
C VAL A 472 -16.95 -11.15 13.16
N GLY A 473 -17.83 -12.12 12.97
CA GLY A 473 -19.17 -12.09 13.58
C GLY A 473 -19.96 -10.88 13.06
N THR A 474 -20.16 -9.87 13.92
CA THR A 474 -20.81 -8.59 13.56
C THR A 474 -19.85 -7.40 13.60
N THR A 475 -18.61 -7.62 13.98
CA THR A 475 -17.59 -6.58 14.14
C THR A 475 -16.90 -6.36 12.80
N PRO A 476 -17.00 -5.16 12.19
CA PRO A 476 -16.19 -4.84 11.03
C PRO A 476 -14.74 -4.69 11.46
N VAL A 477 -13.83 -5.26 10.68
CA VAL A 477 -12.40 -5.31 10.98
C VAL A 477 -11.60 -4.66 9.87
N LEU A 478 -10.51 -4.01 10.27
CA LEU A 478 -9.51 -3.46 9.38
C LEU A 478 -8.16 -4.06 9.76
N ILE A 479 -7.47 -4.58 8.76
CA ILE A 479 -6.16 -5.22 8.91
C ILE A 479 -5.16 -4.45 8.05
N VAL A 480 -4.07 -4.03 8.67
CA VAL A 480 -3.06 -3.16 8.07
C VAL A 480 -1.72 -3.86 8.08
N GLY A 481 -1.11 -4.04 6.91
CA GLY A 481 0.25 -4.57 6.76
C GLY A 481 1.24 -3.45 6.51
N SER A 482 2.38 -3.50 7.17
CA SER A 482 3.43 -2.50 7.06
C SER A 482 4.75 -3.07 6.55
N ARG A 483 5.62 -2.18 6.06
CA ARG A 483 6.91 -2.55 5.45
C ARG A 483 7.79 -3.38 6.39
N ASN A 484 7.82 -3.04 7.68
CA ASN A 484 8.61 -3.72 8.71
C ASN A 484 8.03 -5.06 9.19
N GLY A 485 7.02 -5.59 8.48
CA GLY A 485 6.46 -6.92 8.73
C GLY A 485 5.45 -6.98 9.88
N LEU A 486 4.95 -5.83 10.34
CA LEU A 486 3.88 -5.77 11.33
C LEU A 486 2.51 -5.85 10.65
N ILE A 487 1.61 -6.58 11.29
CA ILE A 487 0.20 -6.67 10.93
C ILE A 487 -0.60 -6.12 12.10
N TYR A 488 -1.27 -5.01 11.88
CA TYR A 488 -2.13 -4.36 12.87
C TYR A 488 -3.58 -4.73 12.62
N VAL A 489 -4.31 -5.04 13.69
CA VAL A 489 -5.74 -5.34 13.65
C VAL A 489 -6.48 -4.24 14.39
N PHE A 490 -7.48 -3.69 13.71
CA PHE A 490 -8.40 -2.72 14.27
C PHE A 490 -9.83 -3.24 14.15
N ASN A 491 -10.65 -2.96 15.17
CA ASN A 491 -12.09 -2.97 14.99
C ASN A 491 -12.56 -1.59 14.49
N MET A 492 -13.64 -1.56 13.72
CA MET A 492 -14.26 -0.33 13.26
C MET A 492 -15.57 -0.14 14.05
N ARG A 493 -15.67 0.94 14.84
CA ARG A 493 -16.90 1.29 15.57
C ARG A 493 -17.31 2.71 15.22
N GLY A 494 -18.41 2.85 14.48
CA GLY A 494 -18.84 4.15 13.94
C GLY A 494 -17.78 4.77 13.04
N VAL A 495 -17.24 5.91 13.46
CA VAL A 495 -16.26 6.68 12.69
C VAL A 495 -14.81 6.52 13.20
N SER A 496 -14.55 5.62 14.13
CA SER A 496 -13.19 5.36 14.65
C SER A 496 -12.70 3.95 14.33
N ALA A 497 -11.39 3.83 14.15
CA ALA A 497 -10.68 2.55 14.18
C ALA A 497 -10.07 2.37 15.58
N ASN A 498 -10.47 1.33 16.31
CA ASN A 498 -9.91 1.03 17.62
C ASN A 498 -8.93 -0.12 17.51
N PHE A 499 -7.72 0.09 18.02
CA PHE A 499 -6.65 -0.89 18.01
C PHE A 499 -6.99 -2.12 18.86
N GLU A 500 -6.85 -3.31 18.27
CA GLU A 500 -7.09 -4.60 18.91
C GLU A 500 -5.78 -5.30 19.26
N SER A 501 -4.93 -5.51 18.24
CA SER A 501 -3.66 -6.21 18.36
C SER A 501 -2.68 -5.83 17.25
N VAL A 502 -1.40 -6.14 17.49
CA VAL A 502 -0.34 -6.06 16.50
C VAL A 502 0.42 -7.38 16.52
N HIS A 503 0.78 -7.88 15.35
CA HIS A 503 1.42 -9.17 15.17
C HIS A 503 2.65 -9.04 14.25
N ARG A 504 3.72 -9.76 14.58
CA ARG A 504 4.93 -9.92 13.77
C ARG A 504 5.40 -11.36 13.84
N GLU A 505 5.64 -11.98 12.70
CA GLU A 505 6.36 -13.24 12.61
C GLU A 505 7.85 -13.02 12.34
N GLY A 506 8.64 -14.05 12.60
CA GLY A 506 10.07 -14.08 12.32
C GLY A 506 10.94 -13.77 13.54
N SER A 507 12.03 -14.52 13.66
CA SER A 507 13.03 -14.36 14.71
C SER A 507 13.90 -13.13 14.48
N THR A 508 14.59 -12.69 15.54
CA THR A 508 15.54 -11.56 15.51
C THR A 508 16.97 -11.99 15.86
N ASN A 509 17.19 -13.29 16.08
CA ASN A 509 18.42 -13.82 16.69
C ASN A 509 19.53 -14.20 15.69
N ASP A 510 19.39 -13.83 14.42
CA ASP A 510 20.36 -14.11 13.36
C ASP A 510 20.22 -13.06 12.24
N ILE A 511 21.13 -13.09 11.26
CA ILE A 511 21.04 -12.26 10.05
C ILE A 511 19.90 -12.73 9.14
N TRP A 512 19.32 -11.82 8.37
CA TRP A 512 18.18 -12.10 7.51
C TRP A 512 18.38 -13.27 6.54
N ASN A 513 19.58 -13.45 5.97
CA ASN A 513 19.88 -14.58 5.09
C ASN A 513 19.72 -15.94 5.80
N ASN A 514 20.20 -16.04 7.05
CA ASN A 514 20.08 -17.26 7.85
C ASN A 514 18.65 -17.46 8.34
N LEU A 515 17.99 -16.39 8.78
CA LEU A 515 16.58 -16.41 9.16
C LEU A 515 15.72 -16.89 7.98
N TYR A 516 15.97 -16.35 6.79
CA TYR A 516 15.28 -16.75 5.58
C TYR A 516 15.55 -18.22 5.28
N ALA A 517 16.81 -18.68 5.26
CA ALA A 517 17.14 -20.08 4.98
C ALA A 517 16.44 -21.08 5.93
N ASN A 518 16.15 -20.67 7.16
CA ASN A 518 15.51 -21.48 8.20
C ASN A 518 14.00 -21.21 8.40
N ASP A 519 13.32 -20.58 7.44
CA ASP A 519 11.88 -20.24 7.52
C ASP A 519 11.50 -19.37 8.75
N ALA A 520 12.46 -18.60 9.24
CA ALA A 520 12.38 -17.78 10.44
C ALA A 520 12.43 -16.27 10.15
N ALA A 521 12.35 -15.83 8.88
CA ALA A 521 12.33 -14.40 8.53
C ALA A 521 10.95 -13.73 8.71
N GLY A 522 9.86 -14.51 8.78
CA GLY A 522 8.50 -13.97 8.83
C GLY A 522 8.04 -13.35 7.51
N ASP A 523 7.08 -12.44 7.58
CA ASP A 523 6.57 -11.68 6.42
C ASP A 523 7.22 -10.29 6.40
N GLN A 524 8.19 -10.06 5.53
CA GLN A 524 8.89 -8.77 5.45
C GLN A 524 8.48 -8.02 4.18
N MET A 525 8.36 -6.68 4.28
CA MET A 525 7.81 -5.81 3.24
C MET A 525 6.43 -6.31 2.81
N ILE A 526 5.45 -6.23 3.72
CA ILE A 526 4.09 -6.70 3.44
C ILE A 526 3.48 -5.80 2.36
N SER A 527 3.25 -6.37 1.18
CA SER A 527 2.84 -5.66 -0.03
C SER A 527 1.37 -5.85 -0.38
N ASP A 528 0.76 -6.90 0.17
CA ASP A 528 -0.67 -7.19 0.01
C ASP A 528 -1.19 -8.05 1.16
N ILE A 529 -2.46 -7.83 1.51
CA ILE A 529 -3.22 -8.62 2.48
C ILE A 529 -4.63 -8.77 1.93
N GLY A 530 -5.22 -9.94 2.07
CA GLY A 530 -6.66 -10.11 1.84
C GLY A 530 -7.34 -10.84 2.99
N PHE A 531 -8.60 -10.46 3.23
CA PHE A 531 -9.47 -11.07 4.22
C PHE A 531 -10.45 -12.02 3.55
N VAL A 532 -10.55 -13.23 4.07
CA VAL A 532 -11.52 -14.24 3.63
C VAL A 532 -12.49 -14.49 4.79
N GLY A 533 -13.75 -14.11 4.58
CA GLY A 533 -14.79 -14.27 5.59
C GLY A 533 -15.14 -15.73 5.88
N ALA A 534 -15.82 -15.97 7.01
CA ALA A 534 -16.19 -17.31 7.47
C ALA A 534 -16.94 -18.14 6.40
N GLY A 535 -17.87 -17.53 5.66
CA GLY A 535 -18.63 -18.21 4.61
C GLY A 535 -17.82 -18.59 3.37
N ASP A 536 -16.74 -17.85 3.11
CA ASP A 536 -15.81 -18.11 1.99
C ASP A 536 -14.61 -18.95 2.43
N SER A 537 -14.41 -19.14 3.73
CA SER A 537 -13.33 -19.95 4.27
C SER A 537 -13.65 -21.44 4.16
N PRO A 538 -12.71 -22.28 3.66
CA PRO A 538 -12.88 -23.73 3.65
C PRO A 538 -13.07 -24.35 5.05
N SER A 539 -12.54 -23.70 6.09
CA SER A 539 -12.62 -24.17 7.48
C SER A 539 -13.83 -23.61 8.24
N GLY A 540 -14.57 -22.66 7.66
CA GLY A 540 -15.60 -21.87 8.35
C GLY A 540 -15.04 -20.79 9.29
N THR A 541 -13.72 -20.74 9.50
CA THR A 541 -13.05 -19.71 10.31
C THR A 541 -12.50 -18.63 9.39
N PRO A 542 -12.79 -17.33 9.63
CA PRO A 542 -12.22 -16.26 8.81
C PRO A 542 -10.70 -16.24 8.92
N PHE A 543 -10.03 -15.98 7.81
CA PHE A 543 -8.57 -15.89 7.76
C PHE A 543 -8.12 -14.70 6.94
N VAL A 544 -6.87 -14.27 7.18
CA VAL A 544 -6.14 -13.38 6.29
C VAL A 544 -4.99 -14.11 5.62
N TYR A 545 -4.76 -13.81 4.35
CA TYR A 545 -3.51 -14.14 3.68
C TYR A 545 -2.63 -12.88 3.62
N VAL A 546 -1.33 -13.06 3.82
CA VAL A 546 -0.34 -11.97 3.89
C VAL A 546 0.79 -12.28 2.93
N ILE A 547 1.14 -11.30 2.10
CA ILE A 547 2.18 -11.40 1.07
C ILE A 547 3.41 -10.59 1.49
N GLY A 548 4.48 -11.30 1.85
CA GLY A 548 5.79 -10.70 2.13
C GLY A 548 6.61 -10.57 0.86
N GLN A 549 6.87 -9.35 0.39
CA GLN A 549 7.55 -9.12 -0.88
C GLN A 549 9.05 -9.42 -0.80
N ALA A 550 9.72 -8.93 0.26
CA ALA A 550 11.14 -9.18 0.46
C ALA A 550 11.40 -10.67 0.65
N THR A 551 10.57 -11.34 1.42
CA THR A 551 10.67 -12.78 1.69
C THR A 551 10.07 -13.65 0.59
N GLY A 552 9.35 -13.09 -0.39
CA GLY A 552 8.63 -13.87 -1.39
C GLY A 552 7.72 -14.92 -0.75
N SER A 553 7.03 -14.57 0.33
CA SER A 553 6.28 -15.51 1.17
C SER A 553 4.78 -15.28 1.13
N LEU A 554 4.05 -16.36 1.40
CA LEU A 554 2.63 -16.37 1.74
C LEU A 554 2.48 -16.90 3.16
N SER A 555 1.86 -16.11 4.02
CA SER A 555 1.38 -16.55 5.34
C SER A 555 -0.14 -16.53 5.41
N VAL A 556 -0.70 -17.42 6.21
CA VAL A 556 -2.14 -17.48 6.48
C VAL A 556 -2.36 -17.40 7.98
N TYR A 557 -3.24 -16.51 8.41
CA TYR A 557 -3.59 -16.33 9.82
C TYR A 557 -5.09 -16.41 10.01
N ASN A 558 -5.56 -17.19 10.98
CA ASN A 558 -6.93 -17.05 11.45
C ASN A 558 -7.11 -15.71 12.13
N VAL A 559 -8.29 -15.12 11.97
CA VAL A 559 -8.74 -13.98 12.79
C VAL A 559 -9.64 -14.54 13.88
N VAL A 560 -9.14 -14.55 15.11
CA VAL A 560 -9.83 -15.16 16.26
C VAL A 560 -10.28 -14.08 17.24
N ASP A 561 -11.45 -14.30 17.83
CA ASP A 561 -11.95 -13.52 18.95
C ASP A 561 -11.53 -14.23 20.25
N MET A 562 -10.58 -13.67 20.97
CA MET A 562 -10.06 -14.26 22.21
C MET A 562 -10.53 -13.44 23.41
N PRO A 563 -11.24 -14.03 24.38
CA PRO A 563 -11.52 -13.34 25.64
C PRO A 563 -10.21 -13.05 26.38
N ASP A 564 -10.07 -11.84 26.94
CA ASP A 564 -8.91 -11.48 27.77
C ASP A 564 -8.72 -12.53 28.87
N ILE A 565 -7.61 -13.27 28.81
CA ILE A 565 -7.17 -14.12 29.92
C ILE A 565 -6.34 -13.22 30.83
N PHE A 566 -6.98 -12.62 31.84
CA PHE A 566 -6.31 -11.88 32.92
C PHE A 566 -5.60 -12.82 33.90
#